data_AF-A0A060CL40-F1
#
_entry.id   AF-A0A060CL40-F1
#
_cell.length_a   1.000
_cell.length_b   1.000
_cell.length_c   1.000
_cell.angle_alpha   90.00
_cell.angle_beta   90.00
_cell.angle_gamma   90.00
#
_symmetry.space_group_name_H-M   'P 1'
#
loop_
_entity.id
_entity.type
_entity.pdbx_description
1 polymer ?
#
loop_
_entity_poly.entity_id
_entity_poly.type
_entity_poly.pdbx_seq_one_letter_code
_entity_poly.pdbx_strand_id
1 'polypeptide(L)'
;MVVGAINTVIDYLYYGELVFPMWNFIKFNALASLSRFYGVAPWHFHILQSVPLMLMLYLPFFVYGLIKAPYTGLKWIILLVLAAFSAIDHKEFRFILPLQPFMLILT
;
A
#
# COMPACT_ATOMS: atom_id res chain seq x y z
N MET A 1 15.58 8.91 12.15
CA MET A 1 16.97 8.62 11.72
C MET A 1 17.44 7.23 12.12
N VAL A 2 17.31 6.82 13.39
CA VAL A 2 17.80 5.51 13.88
C VAL A 2 17.21 4.31 13.13
N VAL A 3 15.89 4.28 12.92
CA VAL A 3 15.21 3.16 12.24
C VAL A 3 15.69 2.99 10.80
N GLY A 4 15.89 4.09 10.08
CA GLY A 4 16.39 4.05 8.70
C GLY A 4 17.80 3.48 8.62
N ALA A 5 18.69 3.91 9.53
CA ALA A 5 20.06 3.41 9.59
C ALA A 5 20.12 1.90 9.91
N ILE A 6 19.30 1.44 10.86
CA ILE A 6 19.21 0.00 11.18
C ILE A 6 18.73 -0.79 9.96
N ASN A 7 17.71 -0.30 9.26
CA ASN A 7 17.18 -0.97 8.06
C ASN A 7 18.26 -1.09 6.96
N THR A 8 18.98 0.01 6.68
CA THR A 8 20.07 0.01 5.69
C THR A 8 21.20 -0.95 6.06
N VAL A 9 21.53 -1.10 7.35
CA VAL A 9 22.55 -2.07 7.79
C VAL A 9 22.06 -3.51 7.58
N ILE A 10 20.81 -3.81 7.90
CA ILE A 10 20.22 -5.13 7.68
C ILE A 10 20.18 -5.46 6.19
N ASP A 11 19.74 -4.52 5.36
CA ASP A 11 19.70 -4.67 3.90
C ASP A 11 21.11 -4.92 3.35
N TYR A 12 22.11 -4.15 3.79
CA TYR A 12 23.50 -4.34 3.38
C TYR A 12 24.03 -5.72 3.77
N LEU A 13 23.76 -6.20 4.98
CA LEU A 13 24.19 -7.52 5.44
C LEU A 13 23.55 -8.66 4.64
N TYR A 14 22.30 -8.48 4.20
CA TYR A 14 21.58 -9.50 3.43
C TYR A 14 21.97 -9.51 1.95
N TYR A 15 22.02 -8.35 1.31
CA TYR A 15 22.29 -8.23 -0.13
C TYR A 15 23.78 -8.19 -0.47
N GLY A 16 24.67 -7.91 0.50
CA GLY A 16 26.11 -7.76 0.29
C GLY A 16 26.51 -6.47 -0.43
N GLU A 17 25.55 -5.64 -0.80
CA GLU A 17 25.70 -4.34 -1.43
C GLU A 17 24.77 -3.32 -0.78
N LEU A 18 25.11 -2.03 -0.90
CA LEU A 18 24.32 -0.96 -0.30
C LEU A 18 23.08 -0.70 -1.15
N VAL A 19 21.98 -1.33 -0.76
CA VAL A 19 20.71 -1.26 -1.48
C VAL A 19 19.70 -0.49 -0.65
N PHE A 20 18.89 0.33 -1.32
CA PHE A 20 17.71 0.97 -0.73
C PHE A 20 16.44 0.34 -1.31
N PRO A 21 15.79 -0.61 -0.60
CA PRO A 21 14.65 -1.36 -1.12
C PRO A 21 13.50 -0.46 -1.59
N MET A 22 13.23 0.64 -0.86
CA MET A 22 12.18 1.60 -1.23
C MET A 22 12.43 2.27 -2.57
N TRP A 23 13.69 2.61 -2.87
CA TRP A 23 14.04 3.18 -4.18
C TRP A 23 13.88 2.16 -5.30
N ASN A 24 14.32 0.92 -5.07
CA ASN A 24 14.16 -0.16 -6.03
C ASN A 24 12.68 -0.49 -6.29
N PHE A 25 11.84 -0.44 -5.26
CA PHE A 25 10.40 -0.61 -5.39
C PHE A 25 9.80 0.46 -6.31
N ILE A 26 10.10 1.75 -6.10
CA ILE A 26 9.59 2.83 -6.95
C ILE A 26 10.13 2.69 -8.37
N LYS A 27 11.43 2.45 -8.52
CA LYS A 27 12.09 2.27 -9.82
C LYS A 27 11.43 1.15 -10.61
N PHE A 28 11.13 0.01 -9.99
CA PHE A 28 10.55 -1.14 -10.67
C PHE A 28 9.04 -1.01 -10.89
N ASN A 29 8.27 -0.66 -9.85
CA ASN A 29 6.81 -0.74 -9.87
C ASN A 29 6.14 0.54 -10.40
N ALA A 30 6.78 1.70 -10.28
CA ALA A 30 6.21 2.97 -10.73
C ALA A 30 6.87 3.52 -12.00
N LEU A 31 8.20 3.37 -12.15
CA LEU A 31 8.94 4.01 -13.24
C LEU A 31 9.32 3.06 -14.38
N ALA A 32 9.63 1.80 -14.08
CA ALA A 32 10.07 0.86 -15.11
C ALA A 32 8.88 0.37 -15.94
N SER A 33 9.06 0.38 -17.26
CA SER A 33 8.10 -0.19 -18.22
C SER A 33 7.88 -1.69 -18.04
N LEU A 34 8.81 -2.39 -17.38
CA LEU A 34 8.72 -3.81 -17.11
C LEU A 34 7.53 -4.15 -16.19
N SER A 35 7.12 -3.25 -15.29
CA SER A 35 5.90 -3.42 -14.48
C SER A 35 4.64 -3.57 -15.34
N ARG A 36 4.56 -2.87 -16.47
CA ARG A 36 3.44 -2.97 -17.43
C ARG A 36 3.39 -4.32 -18.15
N PHE A 37 4.53 -5.00 -18.28
CA PHE A 37 4.58 -6.35 -18.88
C PHE A 37 3.86 -7.40 -18.01
N TYR A 38 3.83 -7.20 -16.70
CA TYR A 38 3.11 -8.06 -15.75
C TYR A 38 1.61 -7.78 -15.65
N GLY A 39 1.08 -6.94 -16.55
CA GLY A 39 -0.34 -6.60 -16.62
C GLY A 39 -0.65 -5.25 -15.97
N VAL A 40 -1.62 -4.56 -16.57
CA VAL A 40 -2.14 -3.27 -16.12
C VAL A 40 -3.55 -3.46 -15.60
N ALA A 41 -3.85 -2.86 -14.46
CA ALA A 41 -5.18 -2.89 -13.87
C ALA A 41 -5.82 -1.48 -13.89
N PRO A 42 -7.15 -1.38 -13.97
CA PRO A 42 -7.84 -0.09 -13.90
C PRO A 42 -7.52 0.69 -12.63
N TRP A 43 -7.61 2.01 -12.65
CA TRP A 43 -7.35 2.86 -11.48
C TRP A 43 -8.21 2.48 -10.28
N HIS A 44 -9.46 2.08 -10.49
CA HIS A 44 -10.41 1.71 -9.44
C HIS A 44 -10.21 0.29 -8.89
N PHE A 45 -9.17 -0.45 -9.32
CA PHE A 45 -8.90 -1.82 -8.88
C PHE A 45 -8.82 -1.94 -7.35
N HIS A 46 -8.07 -1.07 -6.69
CA HIS A 46 -7.96 -1.15 -5.23
C HIS A 46 -9.27 -0.82 -4.51
N ILE A 47 -10.06 0.12 -5.05
CA ILE A 47 -11.32 0.56 -4.46
C ILE A 47 -12.40 -0.53 -4.60
N LEU A 48 -12.53 -1.13 -5.78
CA LEU A 48 -13.62 -2.05 -6.10
C LEU A 48 -13.28 -3.53 -5.93
N GLN A 49 -11.99 -3.90 -5.90
CA GLN A 49 -11.57 -5.29 -5.78
C GLN A 49 -10.73 -5.50 -4.53
N SER A 50 -9.62 -4.77 -4.36
CA SER A 50 -8.70 -5.06 -3.24
C SER A 50 -9.31 -4.78 -1.87
N VAL A 51 -9.92 -3.61 -1.65
CA VAL A 51 -10.52 -3.26 -0.36
C VAL A 51 -11.70 -4.18 -0.01
N PRO A 52 -12.67 -4.45 -0.91
CA PRO A 52 -13.73 -5.42 -0.66
C PRO A 52 -13.21 -6.82 -0.34
N LEU A 53 -12.19 -7.30 -1.07
CA LEU A 53 -11.60 -8.62 -0.83
C LEU A 53 -10.87 -8.70 0.50
N MET A 54 -10.18 -7.63 0.93
CA MET A 54 -9.45 -7.62 2.20
C MET A 54 -10.35 -7.51 3.43
N LEU A 55 -11.49 -6.82 3.29
CA LEU A 55 -12.42 -6.57 4.39
C LEU A 55 -13.56 -7.58 4.44
N MET A 56 -13.92 -8.21 3.32
CA MET A 56 -15.02 -9.18 3.24
C MET A 56 -16.28 -8.64 3.95
N LEU A 57 -16.76 -9.33 4.99
CA LEU A 57 -17.95 -8.95 5.76
C LEU A 57 -17.79 -7.66 6.58
N TYR A 58 -16.55 -7.20 6.80
CA TYR A 58 -16.28 -5.96 7.52
C TYR A 58 -16.44 -4.70 6.66
N LEU A 59 -16.57 -4.84 5.34
CA LEU A 59 -16.68 -3.71 4.41
C LEU A 59 -17.76 -2.66 4.78
N PRO A 60 -19.03 -3.03 5.10
CA PRO A 60 -20.03 -2.02 5.48
C PRO A 60 -19.67 -1.26 6.76
N PHE A 61 -19.05 -1.92 7.74
CA PHE A 61 -18.61 -1.29 8.98
C PHE A 61 -17.45 -0.32 8.74
N PHE A 62 -16.50 -0.71 7.89
CA PHE A 62 -15.41 0.17 7.47
C PHE A 62 -15.93 1.45 6.80
N VAL A 63 -16.91 1.33 5.89
CA VAL A 63 -17.52 2.50 5.25
C VAL A 63 -18.24 3.38 6.27
N TYR A 64 -18.93 2.78 7.24
CA TYR A 64 -19.56 3.51 8.33
C TYR A 64 -18.53 4.26 9.20
N GLY A 65 -17.43 3.62 9.58
CA GLY A 65 -16.38 4.24 10.38
C GLY A 65 -15.55 5.29 9.63
N LEU A 66 -15.38 5.16 8.31
CA LEU A 66 -14.84 6.23 7.46
C LEU A 66 -15.66 7.53 7.60
N ILE A 67 -16.97 7.43 7.81
CA ILE A 67 -17.85 8.59 8.01
C ILE A 67 -17.84 9.03 9.47
N LYS A 68 -17.96 8.10 10.43
CA LYS A 68 -18.28 8.41 11.83
C LYS A 68 -17.10 8.44 12.81
N ALA A 69 -16.04 7.67 12.57
CA ALA A 69 -14.96 7.53 13.54
C ALA A 69 -14.17 8.85 13.74
N PRO A 70 -13.68 9.18 14.94
CA PRO A 70 -12.94 10.41 15.22
C PRO A 70 -11.46 10.37 14.77
N TYR A 71 -11.05 9.35 14.02
CA TYR A 71 -9.65 9.13 13.62
C TYR A 71 -9.28 9.79 12.29
N THR A 72 -9.41 11.13 12.20
CA THR A 72 -9.20 11.88 10.94
C THR A 72 -7.83 11.62 10.29
N GLY A 73 -6.75 11.58 11.09
CA GLY A 73 -5.40 11.30 10.57
C GLY A 73 -5.29 9.90 9.95
N LEU A 74 -5.88 8.89 10.60
CA LEU A 74 -5.87 7.51 10.10
C LEU A 74 -6.65 7.38 8.79
N LYS A 75 -7.82 8.01 8.70
CA LYS A 75 -8.64 8.06 7.48
C LYS A 75 -7.85 8.66 6.32
N TRP A 76 -7.18 9.79 6.54
CA TRP A 76 -6.37 10.43 5.51
C TRP A 76 -5.19 9.58 5.07
N ILE A 77 -4.49 8.90 5.99
CA ILE A 77 -3.39 8.00 5.63
C ILE A 77 -3.91 6.84 4.76
N ILE A 78 -5.02 6.21 5.14
CA ILE A 78 -5.61 5.12 4.35
C ILE A 78 -6.00 5.62 2.95
N LEU A 79 -6.70 6.76 2.86
CA LEU A 79 -7.15 7.33 1.58
C LEU A 79 -5.96 7.76 0.71
N LEU A 80 -4.93 8.37 1.28
CA LEU A 80 -3.72 8.80 0.57
C LEU A 80 -2.97 7.59 0.00
N VAL A 81 -2.76 6.55 0.79
CA VAL A 81 -2.04 5.35 0.36
C VAL A 81 -2.84 4.60 -0.71
N LEU A 82 -4.17 4.48 -0.54
CA LEU A 82 -5.04 3.91 -1.57
C LEU A 82 -4.99 4.71 -2.88
N ALA A 83 -5.04 6.04 -2.81
CA ALA A 83 -4.96 6.90 -3.98
C ALA A 83 -3.60 6.78 -4.68
N ALA A 84 -2.50 6.79 -3.92
CA ALA A 84 -1.14 6.66 -4.45
C ALA A 84 -0.95 5.33 -5.21
N PHE A 85 -1.36 4.20 -4.62
CA PHE A 85 -1.27 2.89 -5.30
C PHE A 85 -2.29 2.72 -6.42
N SER A 86 -3.44 3.40 -6.36
CA SER A 86 -4.42 3.40 -7.46
C SER A 86 -3.93 4.14 -8.70
N ALA A 87 -2.99 5.08 -8.53
CA ALA A 87 -2.37 5.83 -9.62
C ALA A 87 -1.26 5.07 -10.36
N ILE A 88 -0.81 3.93 -9.84
CA ILE A 88 0.24 3.11 -10.48
C ILE A 88 -0.40 2.14 -11.49
N ASP A 89 0.23 1.94 -12.64
CA ASP A 89 -0.28 1.07 -13.72
C ASP A 89 -0.41 -0.39 -13.27
N HIS A 90 0.65 -0.93 -12.66
CA HIS A 90 0.68 -2.27 -12.10
C HIS A 90 0.14 -2.27 -10.68
N LYS A 91 -0.82 -3.16 -10.39
CA LYS A 91 -1.51 -3.20 -9.10
C LYS A 91 -1.53 -4.62 -8.56
N GLU A 92 -1.17 -4.75 -7.30
CA GLU A 92 -1.17 -6.04 -6.58
C GLU A 92 -1.76 -5.87 -5.19
N PHE A 93 -2.44 -6.89 -4.69
CA PHE A 93 -3.06 -6.86 -3.36
C PHE A 93 -2.05 -6.60 -2.24
N ARG A 94 -0.83 -7.12 -2.38
CA ARG A 94 0.24 -6.95 -1.39
C ARG A 94 0.69 -5.51 -1.18
N PHE A 95 0.48 -4.61 -2.15
CA PHE A 95 0.87 -3.21 -2.01
C PHE A 95 0.04 -2.49 -0.94
N ILE A 96 -1.25 -2.82 -0.84
CA ILE A 96 -2.14 -2.21 0.16
C ILE A 96 -2.36 -3.11 1.39
N LEU A 97 -1.83 -4.33 1.40
CA LEU A 97 -1.96 -5.27 2.53
C LEU A 97 -1.55 -4.67 3.88
N PRO A 98 -0.47 -3.86 4.00
CA PRO A 98 -0.14 -3.20 5.26
C PRO A 98 -1.23 -2.26 5.81
N LEU A 99 -2.19 -1.83 4.98
CA LEU A 99 -3.33 -1.01 5.43
C LEU A 99 -4.41 -1.82 6.15
N GLN A 100 -4.47 -3.15 5.97
CA GLN A 100 -5.54 -3.98 6.52
C GLN A 100 -5.80 -3.77 8.02
N PRO A 101 -4.81 -3.82 8.94
CA PRO A 101 -5.06 -3.61 10.36
C PRO A 101 -5.65 -2.22 10.65
N PHE A 102 -5.24 -1.20 9.91
CA PHE A 102 -5.74 0.16 10.06
C PHE A 102 -7.18 0.31 9.56
N MET A 103 -7.54 -0.39 8.48
CA MET A 103 -8.92 -0.46 8.02
C MET A 103 -9.82 -1.16 9.04
N LEU A 104 -9.33 -2.21 9.71
CA LEU A 104 -10.05 -2.91 10.78
C LEU A 104 -10.19 -2.08 12.07
N ILE A 105 -9.32 -1.10 12.32
CA ILE A 105 -9.54 -0.13 13.41
C ILE A 105 -10.74 0.79 13.11
N LEU A 106 -11.08 0.97 11.83
CA LEU A 106 -12.20 1.79 11.38
C LEU A 106 -13.50 1.00 11.13
N THR A 107 -13.52 -0.31 11.37
CA THR A 107 -14.76 -1.13 11.31
C THR A 107 -15.45 -1.12 12.66
#